data_AF-A0AA96QPS7-F1
#
_entry.id   AF-A0AA96QPS7-F1
#
_cell.length_a   1.000
_cell.length_b   1.000
_cell.length_c   1.000
_cell.angle_alpha   90.00
_cell.angle_beta   90.00
_cell.angle_gamma   90.00
#
_symmetry.space_group_name_H-M   'P 1'
#
loop_
_entity.id
_entity.type
_entity.pdbx_description
1 polymer ?
#
loop_
_entity_poly.entity_id
_entity_poly.type
_entity_poly.pdbx_seq_one_letter_code
_entity_poly.pdbx_strand_id
1 'polypeptide(L)' 'MPYVWWHSGYDQRCHAFESAQTTTAERIFYEAVCEHSVPVERLEREQHGHLCVLCLIKVGTALPDDGPGGWRG' A
#
# COMPACT_ATOMS: atom_id res chain seq x y z
N MET A 1 -9.81 -7.29 1.12
CA MET A 1 -9.19 -6.02 0.69
C MET A 1 -7.94 -6.35 -0.12
N PRO A 2 -7.75 -5.80 -1.33
CA PRO A 2 -6.66 -6.17 -2.23
C PRO A 2 -5.28 -5.64 -1.83
N TYR A 3 -5.21 -4.84 -0.76
CA TYR A 3 -3.98 -4.22 -0.27
C TYR A 3 -3.69 -4.58 1.18
N VAL A 4 -2.40 -4.70 1.50
CA VAL A 4 -1.86 -4.74 2.86
C VAL A 4 -1.05 -3.47 3.12
N TRP A 5 -1.10 -2.97 4.35
CA TRP A 5 -0.40 -1.75 4.76
C TRP A 5 0.76 -2.11 5.69
N TRP A 6 1.98 -1.81 5.25
CA TRP A 6 3.22 -2.14 5.97
C TRP A 6 4.14 -0.94 6.06
N HIS A 7 4.94 -0.89 7.13
CA HIS A 7 5.85 0.21 7.39
C HIS A 7 7.17 0.03 6.64
N SER A 8 7.63 1.09 5.97
CA SER A 8 8.92 1.16 5.28
C SER A 8 9.95 1.86 6.16
N GLY A 9 11.01 1.14 6.51
CA GLY A 9 12.15 1.71 7.24
C GLY A 9 12.97 2.72 6.41
N TYR A 10 12.73 2.86 5.10
CA TYR A 10 13.42 3.85 4.27
C TYR A 10 12.94 5.27 4.48
N ASP A 11 11.63 5.48 4.46
CA ASP A 11 11.00 6.80 4.54
C ASP A 11 10.13 6.97 5.79
N GLN A 12 10.10 5.95 6.66
CA GLN A 12 9.38 5.93 7.93
C GLN A 12 7.88 6.13 7.75
N ARG A 13 7.34 5.62 6.63
CA ARG A 13 5.93 5.71 6.27
C ARG A 13 5.33 4.33 6.05
N CYS A 14 4.03 4.25 6.23
CA CYS A 14 3.25 3.06 5.93
C CYS A 14 2.69 3.15 4.51
N HIS A 15 3.02 2.15 3.67
CA HIS A 15 2.66 2.08 2.27
C HIS A 15 1.69 0.94 2.00
N ALA A 16 0.90 1.09 0.94
CA ALA A 16 0.02 0.03 0.46
C ALA A 16 0.76 -0.87 -0.52
N PHE A 17 0.72 -2.17 -0.29
CA PHE A 17 1.26 -3.21 -1.16
C PHE A 17 0.13 -4.13 -1.62
N GLU A 18 0.17 -4.62 -2.85
CA GLU A 18 -0.83 -5.58 -3.32
C GLU A 18 -0.70 -6.91 -2.58
N SER A 19 -1.83 -7.43 -2.07
CA SER A 19 -1.85 -8.70 -1.33
C SER A 19 -1.31 -9.87 -2.17
N ALA A 20 -1.41 -9.80 -3.50
CA ALA A 20 -0.85 -10.81 -4.41
C ALA A 20 0.69 -10.91 -4.33
N GLN A 21 1.39 -9.82 -3.96
CA GLN A 21 2.84 -9.87 -3.76
C GLN A 21 3.22 -10.70 -2.52
N THR A 22 2.32 -10.84 -1.55
CA THR A 22 2.62 -11.49 -0.26
C THR A 22 2.73 -13.01 -0.34
N THR A 23 2.23 -13.63 -1.41
CA THR A 23 2.25 -15.09 -1.60
C THR A 23 3.54 -15.58 -2.27
N THR A 24 4.40 -14.67 -2.75
CA THR A 24 5.68 -15.02 -3.37
C THR A 24 6.77 -15.15 -2.30
N ALA A 25 7.27 -16.37 -2.07
CA ALA A 25 8.20 -16.68 -0.98
C ALA A 25 9.63 -16.11 -1.16
N GLU A 26 10.08 -15.82 -2.39
CA GLU A 26 11.47 -15.46 -2.71
C GLU A 26 11.67 -13.99 -3.11
N ARG A 27 10.82 -13.09 -2.61
CA ARG A 27 10.98 -11.65 -2.90
C ARG A 27 12.13 -11.05 -2.12
N ILE A 28 12.95 -10.27 -2.81
CA ILE A 28 14.01 -9.43 -2.22
C ILE A 28 13.55 -7.99 -1.95
N PHE A 29 12.46 -7.55 -2.59
CA PHE A 29 11.76 -6.31 -2.30
C PHE A 29 10.27 -6.42 -2.58
N TYR A 30 9.50 -5.52 -1.99
CA TYR A 30 8.10 -5.27 -2.27
C TYR A 30 7.96 -3.89 -2.92
N GLU A 31 7.08 -3.79 -3.91
CA GLU A 31 6.80 -2.52 -4.58
C GLU A 31 5.43 -2.01 -4.10
N ALA A 32 5.42 -0.85 -3.46
CA ALA A 32 4.19 -0.21 -3.05
C ALA A 32 3.41 0.29 -4.26
N VAL A 33 2.11 0.54 -4.10
CA VAL A 33 1.24 1.08 -5.15
C VAL A 33 1.72 2.46 -5.64
N CYS A 34 2.44 3.23 -4.81
CA CYS A 34 3.09 4.47 -5.20
C CYS A 34 4.44 4.28 -5.93
N GLU A 35 4.78 3.06 -6.35
CA GLU A 35 6.06 2.68 -6.99
C GLU A 35 7.28 2.82 -6.05
N HIS A 36 7.05 2.95 -4.74
CA HIS A 36 8.12 2.93 -3.75
C HIS A 36 8.55 1.49 -3.45
N SER A 37 9.81 1.16 -3.76
CA SER A 37 10.36 -0.17 -3.51
C SER A 37 10.99 -0.26 -2.12
N VAL A 38 10.59 -1.28 -1.36
CA VAL A 38 11.08 -1.55 0.00
C VAL A 38 11.70 -2.95 0.05
N PRO A 39 13.00 -3.08 0.32
CA PRO A 39 13.68 -4.34 0.46
C PRO A 39 13.22 -5.03 1.73
N VAL A 40 13.19 -6.36 1.72
CA VAL A 40 12.55 -7.15 2.78
C VAL A 40 13.16 -6.91 4.16
N GLU A 41 14.46 -6.61 4.23
CA GLU A 41 15.18 -6.31 5.46
C GLU A 41 14.83 -4.95 6.08
N ARG A 42 14.10 -4.09 5.36
CA ARG A 42 13.61 -2.78 5.83
C ARG A 42 12.08 -2.70 5.88
N LEU A 43 11.40 -3.80 5.63
CA LEU A 43 9.94 -3.86 5.62
C LEU A 43 9.45 -4.43 6.94
N GLU A 44 8.65 -3.65 7.66
CA GLU A 44 7.99 -4.09 8.88
C GLU A 44 6.53 -4.44 8.57
N ARG A 45 6.14 -5.70 8.81
CA ARG A 45 4.80 -6.24 8.49
C ARG A 45 3.73 -5.80 9.50
N GLU A 46 3.79 -4.55 9.91
CA GLU A 46 2.92 -3.89 10.86
C GLU A 46 2.50 -2.53 10.30
N GLN A 47 1.28 -2.12 10.62
CA GLN A 47 0.77 -0.81 10.21
C GLN A 47 1.02 0.20 11.34
N HIS A 48 2.12 0.94 11.25
CA HIS A 48 2.44 2.02 12.19
C HIS A 48 3.07 3.23 11.51
N GLY A 49 3.06 4.37 12.20
CA GLY A 49 3.52 5.65 11.68
C GLY A 49 2.51 6.31 10.72
N HIS A 50 3.01 7.23 9.89
CA HIS A 50 2.18 7.99 8.96
C HIS A 50 1.91 7.21 7.67
N LEU A 51 0.65 7.20 7.22
CA LEU A 51 0.28 6.65 5.92
C LEU A 51 0.87 7.49 4.78
N CYS A 52 1.36 6.81 3.74
CA CYS A 52 1.80 7.45 2.52
C CYS A 52 0.60 8.04 1.75
N VAL A 53 0.59 9.36 1.55
CA VAL A 53 -0.50 10.08 0.89
C VAL A 53 -0.74 9.59 -0.54
N LEU A 54 0.32 9.27 -1.30
CA LEU A 54 0.18 8.74 -2.65
C LEU A 54 -0.50 7.36 -2.65
N CYS A 55 -0.15 6.49 -1.69
CA CYS A 55 -0.82 5.21 -1.52
C CYS A 55 -2.29 5.38 -1.15
N LEU A 56 -2.61 6.32 -0.23
CA LEU A 56 -3.98 6.63 0.15
C LEU A 56 -4.82 7.06 -1.05
N ILE A 57 -4.31 7.96 -1.88
CA ILE A 57 -5.01 8.45 -3.08
C ILE A 57 -5.23 7.29 -4.05
N LYS A 58 -4.16 6.56 -4.44
CA LYS A 58 -4.26 5.48 -5.43
C LYS A 58 -5.21 4.35 -4.97
N VAL A 59 -5.15 3.96 -3.69
CA VAL A 59 -6.07 2.95 -3.12
C VAL A 59 -7.50 3.48 -3.02
N GLY A 60 -7.69 4.73 -2.64
CA GLY A 60 -9.01 5.36 -2.56
C GLY A 60 -9.68 5.53 -3.93
N THR A 61 -8.91 5.83 -4.97
CA THR A 61 -9.41 5.91 -6.37
C THR A 61 -9.67 4.55 -7.01
N ALA A 62 -9.15 3.47 -6.42
CA ALA A 62 -9.40 2.10 -6.89
C ALA A 62 -10.74 1.52 -6.39
N LEU A 63 -11.48 2.27 -5.57
CA LEU A 63 -12.86 1.92 -5.23
C LEU A 63 -13.71 1.99 -6.51
N PRO A 64 -14.48 0.94 -6.85
CA PRO A 64 -15.37 0.99 -7.99
C PRO A 64 -16.35 2.14 -7.81
N ASP A 65 -16.55 2.94 -8.86
CA ASP A 65 -17.55 4.00 -8.91
C ASP A 65 -18.90 3.41 -8.46
N ASP A 66 -19.36 3.74 -7.26
CA ASP A 66 -20.61 3.24 -6.67
C ASP A 66 -21.85 3.83 -7.36
N GLY A 67 -21.97 3.64 -8.68
CA GLY A 67 -23.14 3.96 -9.49
C GLY A 67 -23.61 5.41 -9.41
N PRO A 68 -24.82 5.72 -9.91
CA PRO A 68 -25.36 7.09 -9.94
C PRO A 68 -25.81 7.51 -8.53
N GLY A 69 -24.85 7.71 -7.65
CA GLY A 69 -25.02 8.03 -6.24
C GLY A 69 -23.72 8.39 -5.51
N GLY A 70 -22.56 8.29 -6.19
CA GLY A 70 -21.26 8.71 -5.66
C GLY A 70 -21.28 10.13 -5.08
N TRP A 71 -20.72 10.24 -3.87
CA TRP A 71 -20.69 11.39 -2.96
C TRP A 71 -20.95 12.78 -3.57
N ARG A 72 -22.02 13.43 -3.11
CA ARG A 72 -22.24 14.88 -3.25
C ARG A 72 -21.55 15.61 -2.09
N GLY A 73 -20.26 15.88 -2.24
CA GLY A 73 -19.58 16.94 -1.49
C GLY A 73 -19.83 18.29 -2.14
#